data_AF-A0A151TS50-F1
#
_entry.id   AF-A0A151TS50-F1
#
_cell.length_a   1.000
_cell.length_b   1.000
_cell.length_c   1.000
_cell.angle_alpha   90.00
_cell.angle_beta   90.00
_cell.angle_gamma   90.00
#
_symmetry.space_group_name_H-M   'P 1'
#
loop_
_entity.id
_entity.type
_entity.pdbx_description
1 polymer ?
#
loop_
_entity_poly.entity_id
_entity_poly.type
_entity_poly.pdbx_seq_one_letter_code
_entity_poly.pdbx_strand_id
1 'polypeptide(L)'
;EGFKFVICESESQCTLDLIKKYCSFFHLYNPLIVLIRDLSLNIDLLLYIIPQEANACVDWLAKYEISYDDPFTKWTKWNECPFQLDLLILADRIDVAHIRS
;
A
#
# COMPACT_ATOMS: atom_id res chain seq x y z
N GLU A 1 14.60 8.16 14.19
CA GLU A 1 13.28 8.48 14.78
C GLU A 1 12.21 8.00 13.81
N GLY A 2 11.19 7.27 14.28
CA GLY A 2 10.17 6.67 13.42
C GLY A 2 8.85 7.44 13.44
N PHE A 3 7.94 7.11 12.53
CA PHE A 3 6.58 7.65 12.53
C PHE A 3 5.81 7.12 13.73
N LYS A 4 5.21 8.02 14.52
CA LYS A 4 4.33 7.66 15.65
C LYS A 4 2.86 7.53 15.25
N PHE A 5 2.46 8.26 14.21
CA PHE A 5 1.11 8.29 13.69
C PHE A 5 1.15 7.98 12.20
N VAL A 6 0.37 7.00 11.77
CA VAL A 6 0.37 6.50 10.40
C VAL A 6 -1.07 6.38 9.92
N ILE A 7 -1.35 7.00 8.77
CA ILE A 7 -2.60 6.78 8.03
C ILE A 7 -2.26 5.81 6.90
N CYS A 8 -2.98 4.69 6.84
CA CYS A 8 -2.88 3.74 5.76
C CYS A 8 -4.24 3.63 5.06
N GLU A 9 -4.20 3.89 3.76
CA GLU A 9 -5.35 3.86 2.87
C GLU A 9 -5.26 2.60 2.00
N SER A 10 -6.39 1.94 1.78
CA SER A 10 -6.49 0.82 0.85
C SER A 10 -7.87 0.79 0.21
N GLU A 11 -7.93 0.28 -1.00
CA GLU A 11 -9.13 -0.10 -1.74
C GLU A 11 -9.72 -1.47 -1.33
N SER A 12 -8.97 -2.30 -0.61
CA SER A 12 -9.39 -3.65 -0.23
C SER A 12 -10.04 -3.68 1.15
N GLN A 13 -11.38 -3.65 1.15
CA GLN A 13 -12.17 -3.84 2.38
C GLN A 13 -11.85 -5.17 3.06
N CYS A 14 -11.57 -6.23 2.29
CA CYS A 14 -11.21 -7.53 2.81
C CYS A 14 -9.89 -7.47 3.61
N THR A 15 -8.88 -6.79 3.09
CA THR A 15 -7.58 -6.61 3.77
C THR A 15 -7.76 -5.82 5.06
N LEU A 16 -8.51 -4.71 5.02
CA LEU A 16 -8.77 -3.90 6.20
C LEU A 16 -9.54 -4.68 7.27
N ASP A 17 -10.52 -5.50 6.86
CA ASP A 17 -11.27 -6.36 7.76
C ASP A 17 -10.39 -7.43 8.41
N LEU A 18 -9.48 -8.05 7.64
CA LEU A 18 -8.52 -9.02 8.16
C LEU A 18 -7.59 -8.39 9.20
N ILE A 19 -7.18 -7.14 9.02
CA ILE A 19 -6.34 -6.42 9.99
C ILE A 19 -7.16 -6.01 11.22
N LYS A 20 -8.37 -5.46 11.04
CA LYS A 20 -9.20 -4.95 12.15
C LYS A 20 -9.89 -6.05 12.96
N LYS A 21 -10.27 -7.18 12.35
CA LYS A 21 -11.09 -8.23 12.96
C LYS A 21 -10.28 -9.51 13.12
N TYR A 22 -10.47 -10.22 14.24
CA TYR A 22 -9.80 -11.49 14.50
C TYR A 22 -9.84 -12.42 13.27
N CYS A 23 -8.65 -12.83 12.81
CA CYS A 23 -8.49 -13.72 11.68
C CYS A 23 -8.23 -15.14 12.21
N SER A 24 -8.67 -16.15 11.48
CA SER A 24 -8.38 -17.54 11.82
C SER A 24 -6.88 -17.79 11.82
N PHE A 25 -6.39 -18.54 12.82
CA PHE A 25 -4.99 -19.00 12.85
C PHE A 25 -4.58 -19.82 11.61
N PHE A 26 -5.56 -20.42 10.94
CA PHE A 26 -5.34 -21.22 9.72
C PHE A 26 -5.31 -20.38 8.43
N HIS A 27 -5.52 -19.07 8.53
CA HIS A 27 -5.46 -18.21 7.36
C HIS A 27 -4.01 -18.09 6.86
N LEU A 28 -3.80 -18.22 5.54
CA LEU A 28 -2.48 -18.24 4.92
C LEU A 28 -1.62 -17.03 5.32
N TYR A 29 -2.25 -15.86 5.46
CA TYR A 29 -1.59 -14.60 5.80
C TYR A 29 -1.63 -14.25 7.29
N ASN A 30 -2.06 -15.17 8.17
CA ASN A 30 -2.17 -14.90 9.60
C ASN A 30 -0.87 -14.35 10.23
N PRO A 31 0.34 -14.85 9.92
CA PRO A 31 1.58 -14.28 10.46
C PRO A 31 1.77 -12.79 10.12
N LEU A 32 1.45 -12.39 8.89
CA LEU A 32 1.54 -10.99 8.46
C LEU A 32 0.50 -10.11 9.15
N ILE A 33 -0.74 -10.62 9.28
CA ILE A 33 -1.82 -9.91 9.96
C ILE A 33 -1.46 -9.66 11.43
N VAL A 34 -0.87 -10.64 12.11
CA VAL A 34 -0.40 -10.50 13.50
C VAL A 34 0.70 -9.45 13.58
N LEU A 35 1.70 -9.48 12.67
CA LEU A 35 2.76 -8.47 12.65
C LEU A 35 2.23 -7.04 12.47
N ILE A 36 1.26 -6.83 11.57
CA ILE A 36 0.65 -5.51 11.35
C ILE A 36 -0.07 -5.03 12.62
N ARG A 37 -0.74 -5.94 13.34
CA ARG A 37 -1.41 -5.62 14.61
C ARG A 37 -0.42 -5.29 15.71
N ASP A 38 0.64 -6.08 15.85
CA ASP A 38 1.66 -5.83 16.86
C ASP A 38 2.36 -4.48 16.62
N LEU A 39 2.56 -4.11 15.35
CA LEU A 39 3.02 -2.77 14.98
C LEU A 39 2.02 -1.70 15.43
N SER A 40 0.72 -1.89 15.17
CA SER A 40 -0.34 -0.95 15.58
C SER A 40 -0.47 -0.74 17.10
N LEU A 41 0.17 -1.56 17.93
CA LEU A 41 0.25 -1.32 19.38
C LEU A 41 1.28 -0.24 19.75
N ASN A 42 2.25 0.01 18.86
CA ASN A 42 3.37 0.94 19.09
C ASN A 42 3.28 2.21 18.24
N ILE A 43 2.40 2.21 17.24
CA ILE A 43 2.11 3.37 16.38
C ILE A 43 0.60 3.58 16.33
N ASP A 44 0.17 4.84 16.34
CA ASP A 44 -1.23 5.21 16.12
C ASP A 44 -1.58 5.00 14.64
N LEU A 45 -1.99 3.78 14.30
CA LEU A 45 -2.34 3.37 12.94
C LEU A 45 -3.83 3.57 12.66
N LEU A 46 -4.15 4.47 11.73
CA LEU A 46 -5.49 4.63 11.18
C LEU A 46 -5.60 3.95 9.82
N LEU A 47 -6.69 3.21 9.63
CA LEU A 47 -6.95 2.42 8.43
C LEU A 47 -8.23 2.90 7.73
N TYR A 48 -8.09 3.44 6.51
CA TYR A 48 -9.20 3.96 5.71
C TYR A 48 -9.41 3.16 4.43
N ILE A 49 -10.68 3.00 4.08
CA ILE A 49 -11.08 2.53 2.76
C ILE A 49 -11.10 3.71 1.80
N ILE A 50 -10.48 3.56 0.63
CA ILE A 50 -10.50 4.56 -0.45
C ILE A 50 -11.02 3.92 -1.75
N PRO A 51 -11.55 4.73 -2.69
CA PRO A 51 -11.84 4.23 -4.04
C PRO A 51 -10.56 3.73 -4.72
N GLN A 52 -10.69 2.74 -5.61
CA GLN A 52 -9.53 2.19 -6.34
C GLN A 52 -8.79 3.28 -7.13
N GLU A 53 -9.52 4.24 -7.68
CA GLU A 53 -8.96 5.37 -8.44
C GLU A 53 -8.01 6.21 -7.59
N ALA A 54 -8.30 6.37 -6.30
CA ALA A 54 -7.44 7.07 -5.36
C ALA A 54 -6.20 6.24 -4.93
N ASN A 55 -6.15 4.95 -5.28
CA ASN A 55 -5.01 4.07 -5.05
C ASN A 55 -4.19 3.80 -6.33
N ALA A 56 -4.42 4.58 -7.40
CA ALA A 56 -3.82 4.36 -8.71
C ALA A 56 -2.28 4.37 -8.69
N CYS A 57 -1.68 5.23 -7.85
CA CYS A 57 -0.23 5.26 -7.65
C CYS A 57 0.31 3.92 -7.11
N VAL A 58 -0.34 3.35 -6.10
CA VAL A 58 0.05 2.06 -5.50
C VAL A 58 -0.13 0.92 -6.50
N ASP A 59 -1.23 0.92 -7.25
CA ASP A 59 -1.48 -0.04 -8.33
C ASP A 59 -0.39 0.03 -9.42
N TRP A 60 0.01 1.24 -9.80
CA TRP A 60 1.08 1.44 -10.76
C TRP A 60 2.41 0.91 -10.23
N LEU A 61 2.74 1.19 -8.97
CA LEU A 61 3.96 0.69 -8.33
C LEU A 61 3.99 -0.84 -8.26
N ALA A 62 2.88 -1.47 -7.88
CA ALA A 62 2.76 -2.92 -7.84
C ALA A 62 3.01 -3.55 -9.23
N LYS A 63 2.45 -2.96 -10.29
CA LYS A 63 2.66 -3.41 -11.68
C LYS A 63 4.09 -3.14 -12.15
N TYR A 64 4.63 -1.97 -11.82
CA TYR A 64 6.01 -1.58 -12.15
C TYR A 64 6.99 -2.57 -11.53
N GLU A 65 6.79 -2.96 -10.28
CA GLU A 65 7.61 -3.96 -9.61
C GLU A 65 7.50 -5.36 -10.22
N ILE A 66 6.31 -5.79 -10.67
CA ILE A 66 6.13 -7.08 -11.35
C ILE A 66 6.87 -7.13 -12.69
N SER A 67 7.08 -5.98 -13.33
CA SER A 67 7.78 -5.90 -14.63
C SER A 67 9.29 -6.17 -14.54
N TYR A 68 9.84 -6.31 -13.33
CA TYR A 68 11.25 -6.65 -13.11
C TYR A 68 11.40 -8.12 -12.67
N ASP A 69 12.10 -8.91 -13.49
CA ASP A 69 12.35 -10.35 -13.25
C ASP A 69 13.36 -10.64 -12.12
N ASP A 70 14.17 -9.65 -11.71
CA ASP A 70 15.21 -9.86 -10.70
C ASP A 70 14.73 -9.45 -9.29
N PRO A 71 14.58 -10.41 -8.35
CA PRO A 71 14.12 -10.14 -6.99
C PRO A 71 15.11 -9.32 -6.15
N PHE A 72 16.40 -9.24 -6.53
CA PHE A 72 17.42 -8.53 -5.75
C PHE A 72 17.56 -7.04 -6.11
N THR A 73 17.28 -6.65 -7.37
CA THR A 73 17.21 -5.23 -7.77
C THR A 73 15.87 -4.56 -7.49
N LYS A 74 14.87 -5.33 -7.03
CA LYS A 74 13.50 -4.87 -6.79
C LYS A 74 13.37 -3.79 -5.71
N TRP A 75 14.19 -3.87 -4.66
CA TRP A 75 14.14 -2.95 -3.52
C TRP A 75 15.23 -1.88 -3.52
N THR A 76 16.33 -2.09 -4.24
CA THR A 76 17.49 -1.18 -4.26
C THR A 76 17.34 0.01 -5.22
N LYS A 77 16.33 0.00 -6.10
CA LYS A 77 16.06 1.10 -7.04
C LYS A 77 15.18 2.22 -6.51
N TRP A 78 14.62 2.08 -5.31
CA TRP A 78 13.81 3.11 -4.65
C TRP A 78 14.62 4.27 -4.06
N ASN A 79 15.92 4.36 -4.35
CA ASN A 79 16.72 5.52 -3.95
C ASN A 79 16.27 6.80 -4.68
N GLU A 80 15.53 6.67 -5.78
CA GLU A 80 14.91 7.78 -6.51
C GLU A 80 13.46 7.43 -6.90
N CYS A 81 12.58 8.43 -6.86
CA CYS A 81 11.19 8.28 -7.32
C CYS A 81 11.19 8.06 -8.86
N PRO A 82 10.53 7.01 -9.38
CA PRO A 82 10.40 6.85 -10.84
C PRO A 82 9.67 8.07 -11.43
N PHE A 83 10.21 8.68 -12.49
CA PHE A 83 9.61 9.86 -13.13
C PHE A 83 8.14 9.67 -13.53
N GLN A 84 7.75 8.43 -13.89
CA GLN A 84 6.38 8.09 -14.21
C GLN A 84 5.44 8.15 -12.99
N LEU A 85 5.96 7.90 -11.79
CA LEU A 85 5.22 8.04 -10.53
C LEU A 85 5.01 9.51 -10.18
N ASP A 86 5.99 10.38 -10.44
CA ASP A 86 5.83 11.83 -10.21
C ASP A 86 4.67 12.41 -11.03
N LEU A 87 4.49 11.94 -12.26
CA LEU A 87 3.36 12.35 -13.10
C LEU A 87 2.01 11.86 -12.56
N LEU A 88 1.96 10.65 -12.00
CA LEU A 88 0.76 10.10 -11.37
C LEU A 88 0.41 10.85 -10.08
N ILE A 89 1.40 11.12 -9.23
CA ILE A 89 1.23 11.91 -8.00
C ILE A 89 0.76 13.32 -8.35
N LEU A 90 1.34 13.93 -9.39
CA LEU A 90 0.91 15.26 -9.85
C LEU A 90 -0.54 15.23 -10.33
N ALA A 91 -0.92 14.22 -11.13
CA ALA A 91 -2.28 14.04 -11.65
C ALA A 91 -3.31 13.80 -10.54
N ASP A 92 -3.00 12.98 -9.53
CA ASP A 92 -3.83 12.80 -8.33
C ASP A 92 -4.01 14.11 -7.57
N ARG A 93 -2.94 14.89 -7.42
CA ARG A 93 -2.97 16.17 -6.69
C ARG A 93 -3.84 17.23 -7.38
N ILE A 94 -3.99 17.15 -8.70
CA ILE A 94 -4.84 18.07 -9.48
C ILE A 94 -6.22 17.48 -9.82
N ASP A 95 -6.57 16.33 -9.22
CA ASP A 95 -7.85 15.62 -9.39
C ASP A 95 -8.19 15.31 -10.86
N VAL A 96 -7.17 14.95 -11.64
CA VAL A 96 -7.37 14.57 -13.04
C VAL A 96 -7.90 13.13 -13.10
N ALA A 97 -9.04 12.96 -13.78
CA ALA A 97 -9.65 11.65 -13.99
C ALA A 97 -8.72 10.73 -14.79
N HIS A 98 -8.27 9.63 -14.18
CA HIS A 98 -7.48 8.61 -14.85
C HIS A 98 -8.38 7.72 -15.73
N ILE A 99 -8.11 7.69 -17.04
CA ILE A 99 -8.80 6.78 -17.97
C ILE A 99 -8.23 5.37 -17.77
N ARG A 100 -9.10 4.42 -17.42
CA ARG A 100 -8.75 3.01 -17.18
C ARG A 100 -8.10 2.40 -18.43
N SER A 101 -6.95 1.74 -18.25
CA SER A 101 -6.34 0.81 -19.22
C SER A 101 -6.67 -0.62 -18.87
#